data_AF-A0A8H5UUZ9-F1
#
_entry.id   AF-A0A8H5UUZ9-F1
#
_cell.length_a   1.000
_cell.length_b   1.000
_cell.length_c   1.000
_cell.angle_alpha   90.00
_cell.angle_beta   90.00
_cell.angle_gamma   90.00
#
_symmetry.space_group_name_H-M   'P 1'
#
loop_
_entity.id
_entity.type
_entity.pdbx_description
1 polymer ?
#
loop_
_entity_poly.entity_id
_entity_poly.type
_entity_poly.pdbx_seq_one_letter_code
_entity_poly.pdbx_strand_id
1 'polypeptide(L)'
;MKVSLPLILALFQNSTITDAAVMNPPSPPLSITKRAPNVSYGADPRMPAGAWDSHLHIMDPVRYPPVENIPYKPAVHNLWENAIFENSIGCDHVFFVQTATHGYDLTLMIDSMRAVGNERALGLALFDPNTTSHEHIRRWDSEGVRAVRVNLVTYGDDTPIDELKSQINKYVELIKPFDWVLQLYTKMERIAELEDFLPSLVQTSLRIIVTIPGSLNCLSTAFKTAVIHHAHGI
;
A
#
# COMPACT_ATOMS: atom_id res chain seq x y z
N MET A 1 -2.69 0.68 35.06
CA MET A 1 -3.55 0.69 33.86
C MET A 1 -2.65 0.53 32.65
N LYS A 2 -2.69 -0.62 31.97
CA LYS A 2 -1.95 -0.83 30.72
C LYS A 2 -2.76 -0.19 29.60
N VAL A 3 -2.28 0.94 29.07
CA VAL A 3 -2.81 1.54 27.85
C VAL A 3 -2.26 0.69 26.70
N SER A 4 -3.13 -0.08 26.03
CA SER A 4 -2.78 -0.76 24.79
C SER A 4 -2.62 0.30 23.71
N LEU A 5 -1.41 0.49 23.18
CA LEU A 5 -1.22 1.37 22.03
C LEU A 5 -1.93 0.76 20.80
N PRO A 6 -2.58 1.58 19.97
CA PRO A 6 -3.18 1.14 18.73
C PRO A 6 -2.13 0.75 17.67
N LEU A 7 -2.46 -0.23 16.83
CA LEU A 7 -1.61 -0.75 15.74
C LEU A 7 -1.60 0.24 14.56
N ILE A 8 -0.52 1.02 14.43
CA ILE A 8 -0.20 1.81 13.22
C ILE A 8 0.89 1.03 12.49
N LEU A 9 0.55 0.39 11.38
CA LEU A 9 1.53 -0.31 10.54
C LEU A 9 1.99 0.66 9.44
N ALA A 10 3.27 1.04 9.41
CA ALA A 10 3.79 1.79 8.26
C ALA A 10 4.35 0.82 7.22
N LEU A 11 3.84 0.90 6.00
CA LEU A 11 4.36 0.16 4.85
C LEU A 11 5.15 1.14 3.98
N PHE A 12 6.41 0.84 3.72
CA PHE A 12 7.29 1.69 2.90
C PHE A 12 7.26 1.20 1.46
N GLN A 13 6.93 2.09 0.52
CA GLN A 13 7.03 1.80 -0.91
C GLN A 13 8.43 2.18 -1.40
N ASN A 14 9.16 1.19 -1.91
CA ASN A 14 10.39 1.44 -2.65
C ASN A 14 10.02 1.85 -4.07
N SER A 15 9.82 3.15 -4.31
CA SER A 15 9.60 3.67 -5.66
C SER A 15 10.93 3.73 -6.41
N THR A 16 11.45 2.60 -6.90
CA THR A 16 12.41 2.65 -8.02
C THR A 16 11.63 2.88 -9.32
N ILE A 17 10.91 4.01 -9.40
CA ILE A 17 10.29 4.49 -10.64
C ILE A 17 10.53 5.99 -10.74
N THR A 18 11.82 6.34 -10.79
CA THR A 18 12.31 7.47 -11.59
C THR A 18 13.69 7.04 -12.06
N ASP A 19 13.84 6.67 -13.32
CA ASP A 19 15.11 6.87 -14.02
C ASP A 19 14.82 7.13 -15.50
N ALA A 20 14.80 8.42 -15.82
CA ALA A 20 15.22 8.85 -17.14
C ALA A 20 16.64 8.34 -17.37
N ALA A 21 16.88 7.76 -18.54
CA ALA A 21 18.16 7.26 -18.97
C ALA A 21 19.29 8.30 -18.76
N VAL A 22 20.19 8.03 -17.81
CA VAL A 22 21.55 8.58 -17.80
C VAL A 22 22.51 7.41 -17.56
N MET A 23 23.22 7.04 -18.60
CA MET A 23 24.30 6.06 -18.56
C MET A 23 25.41 6.55 -17.63
N ASN A 24 25.58 5.90 -16.47
CA ASN A 24 26.79 6.05 -15.66
C ASN A 24 27.85 5.02 -16.11
N PRO A 25 29.13 5.40 -16.23
CA PRO A 25 30.21 4.49 -16.61
C PRO A 25 30.48 3.43 -15.52
N PRO A 26 31.04 2.26 -15.88
CA PRO A 26 31.21 1.14 -14.96
C PRO A 26 32.19 1.49 -13.83
N SER A 27 31.78 1.21 -12.59
CA SER A 27 32.64 1.32 -11.41
C SER A 27 33.77 0.28 -11.45
N PRO A 28 34.97 0.59 -10.90
CA PRO A 28 36.09 -0.35 -10.85
C PRO A 28 35.79 -1.54 -9.93
N PRO A 29 36.44 -2.70 -10.16
CA PRO A 29 36.15 -3.93 -9.43
C PRO A 29 36.50 -3.81 -7.94
N LEU A 30 35.55 -4.17 -7.08
CA LEU A 30 35.72 -4.24 -5.63
C LEU A 30 36.71 -5.35 -5.26
N SER A 31 37.73 -4.98 -4.48
CA SER A 31 38.76 -5.86 -3.91
C SER A 31 38.15 -6.92 -3.00
N ILE A 32 38.52 -8.18 -3.22
CA ILE A 32 38.12 -9.34 -2.40
C ILE A 32 38.95 -9.37 -1.12
N THR A 33 38.35 -9.05 0.02
CA THR A 33 38.93 -9.35 1.34
C THR A 33 38.04 -10.32 2.14
N LYS A 34 38.61 -11.49 2.41
CA LYS A 34 38.27 -12.59 3.34
C LYS A 34 36.81 -12.73 3.83
N ARG A 35 36.13 -13.69 3.21
CA ARG A 35 34.85 -14.31 3.60
C ARG A 35 34.93 -14.93 5.01
N ALA A 36 34.08 -14.47 5.92
CA ALA A 36 33.77 -15.17 7.18
C ALA A 36 33.08 -16.53 6.88
N PRO A 37 33.23 -17.56 7.75
CA PRO A 37 32.78 -18.91 7.42
C PRO A 37 31.27 -18.98 7.18
N ASN A 38 30.90 -19.62 6.07
CA ASN A 38 29.52 -19.85 5.64
C ASN A 38 28.74 -20.62 6.71
N VAL A 39 27.70 -20.00 7.27
CA VAL A 39 26.58 -20.74 7.86
C VAL A 39 25.62 -21.04 6.72
N SER A 40 25.70 -22.24 6.17
CA SER A 40 24.74 -22.73 5.19
C SER A 40 23.44 -23.12 5.90
N TYR A 41 22.51 -22.17 6.03
CA TYR A 41 21.11 -22.54 6.14
C TYR A 41 20.66 -22.94 4.73
N GLY A 42 20.35 -24.22 4.53
CA GLY A 42 19.63 -24.69 3.34
C GLY A 42 18.20 -24.17 3.38
N ALA A 43 18.04 -22.86 3.20
CA ALA A 43 16.74 -22.21 3.12
C ALA A 43 16.26 -22.30 1.67
N ASP A 44 15.11 -22.93 1.47
CA ASP A 44 14.33 -22.74 0.26
C ASP A 44 14.18 -21.22 0.04
N PRO A 45 14.59 -20.65 -1.11
CA PRO A 45 14.47 -19.22 -1.37
C PRO A 45 13.01 -18.74 -1.52
N ARG A 46 12.03 -19.65 -1.40
CA ARG A 46 10.61 -19.35 -1.47
C ARG A 46 10.07 -18.68 -0.20
N MET A 47 9.02 -17.91 -0.41
CA MET A 47 8.22 -17.31 0.66
C MET A 47 7.54 -18.40 1.50
N PRO A 48 7.31 -18.14 2.80
CA PRO A 48 6.53 -19.04 3.65
C PRO A 48 5.14 -19.29 3.09
N ALA A 49 4.60 -20.50 3.30
CA ALA A 49 3.22 -20.82 2.93
C ALA A 49 2.24 -19.82 3.58
N GLY A 50 1.30 -19.30 2.79
CA GLY A 50 0.37 -18.27 3.25
C GLY A 50 0.91 -16.84 3.20
N ALA A 51 2.09 -16.61 2.61
CA ALA A 51 2.60 -15.27 2.36
C ALA A 51 1.66 -14.45 1.45
N TRP A 52 1.65 -13.15 1.69
CA TRP A 52 0.93 -12.14 0.92
C TRP A 52 1.91 -11.15 0.31
N ASP A 53 1.78 -10.89 -1.00
CA ASP A 53 2.23 -9.62 -1.55
C ASP A 53 1.22 -8.55 -1.13
N SER A 54 1.61 -7.75 -0.14
CA SER A 54 0.75 -6.75 0.48
C SER A 54 0.53 -5.49 -0.37
N HIS A 55 1.25 -5.31 -1.48
CA HIS A 55 1.16 -4.06 -2.25
C HIS A 55 1.43 -4.28 -3.74
N LEU A 56 0.38 -4.68 -4.45
CA LEU A 56 0.43 -4.92 -5.90
C LEU A 56 -0.40 -3.91 -6.69
N HIS A 57 0.19 -3.34 -7.73
CA HIS A 57 -0.52 -2.57 -8.75
C HIS A 57 -0.53 -3.35 -10.08
N ILE A 58 -1.71 -3.48 -10.70
CA ILE A 58 -1.86 -4.06 -12.04
C ILE A 58 -2.19 -2.95 -13.03
N MET A 59 -1.59 -3.03 -14.21
CA MET A 59 -1.84 -2.12 -15.33
C MET A 59 -2.13 -2.89 -16.60
N ASP A 60 -3.28 -2.61 -17.21
CA ASP A 60 -3.67 -3.09 -18.53
C ASP A 60 -4.32 -1.93 -19.31
N PRO A 61 -3.51 -1.01 -19.86
CA PRO A 61 -4.02 0.20 -20.50
C PRO A 61 -4.77 -0.06 -21.81
N VAL A 62 -4.70 -1.28 -22.36
CA VAL A 62 -5.40 -1.64 -23.59
C VAL A 62 -6.86 -1.96 -23.28
N ARG A 63 -7.13 -2.76 -22.25
CA ARG A 63 -8.50 -3.12 -21.85
C ARG A 63 -9.12 -2.10 -20.90
N TYR A 64 -8.29 -1.44 -20.09
CA TYR A 64 -8.71 -0.48 -19.06
C TYR A 64 -7.87 0.81 -19.22
N PRO A 65 -8.29 1.73 -20.12
CA PRO A 65 -7.54 2.94 -20.40
C PRO A 65 -7.33 3.81 -19.15
N PRO A 66 -6.17 4.47 -19.03
CA PRO A 66 -5.90 5.39 -17.93
C PRO A 66 -6.76 6.66 -18.01
N VAL A 67 -6.92 7.35 -16.88
CA VAL A 67 -7.56 8.67 -16.85
C VAL A 67 -6.71 9.72 -17.57
N GLU A 68 -7.35 10.72 -18.19
CA GLU A 68 -6.71 11.68 -19.09
C GLU A 68 -5.62 12.56 -18.43
N ASN A 69 -5.73 12.84 -17.13
CA ASN A 69 -4.88 13.81 -16.43
C ASN A 69 -3.94 13.18 -15.39
N ILE A 70 -3.40 11.99 -15.67
CA ILE A 70 -2.41 11.35 -14.79
C ILE A 70 -1.02 11.99 -14.98
N PRO A 71 -0.30 12.40 -13.91
CA PRO A 71 0.93 13.20 -14.03
C PRO A 71 2.17 12.38 -14.42
N TYR A 72 2.00 11.14 -14.85
CA TYR A 72 3.08 10.24 -15.24
C TYR A 72 2.58 9.21 -16.26
N LYS A 73 3.49 8.65 -17.06
CA LYS A 73 3.18 7.53 -17.94
C LYS A 73 3.27 6.22 -17.14
N PRO A 74 2.17 5.46 -16.95
CA PRO A 74 2.22 4.20 -16.23
C PRO A 74 3.03 3.16 -17.02
N ALA A 75 3.90 2.43 -16.32
CA ALA A 75 4.49 1.21 -16.86
C ALA A 75 3.43 0.10 -16.90
N VAL A 76 3.50 -0.77 -17.90
CA VAL A 76 2.58 -1.91 -18.02
C VAL A 76 3.11 -3.05 -17.16
N HIS A 77 2.27 -3.52 -16.26
CA HIS A 77 2.51 -4.68 -15.39
C HIS A 77 1.20 -5.45 -15.31
N ASN A 78 1.03 -6.41 -16.20
CA ASN A 78 -0.25 -7.10 -16.31
C ASN A 78 -0.34 -8.26 -15.31
N LEU A 79 -1.57 -8.74 -15.09
CA LEU A 79 -1.85 -9.80 -14.12
C LEU A 79 -1.08 -11.10 -14.40
N TRP A 80 -0.85 -11.43 -15.67
CA TRP A 80 -0.18 -12.67 -16.06
C TRP A 80 1.31 -12.65 -15.71
N GLU A 81 2.00 -11.55 -16.00
CA GLU A 81 3.39 -11.34 -15.60
C GLU A 81 3.56 -11.43 -14.08
N ASN A 82 2.61 -10.82 -13.34
CA ASN A 82 2.61 -10.90 -11.90
C ASN A 82 2.41 -12.34 -11.39
N ALA A 83 1.45 -13.07 -11.95
CA ALA A 83 1.20 -14.46 -11.56
C ALA A 83 2.42 -15.37 -11.76
N ILE A 84 3.20 -15.15 -12.83
CA ILE A 84 4.46 -15.85 -13.06
C ILE A 84 5.48 -15.52 -11.96
N PHE A 85 5.62 -14.22 -11.64
CA PHE A 85 6.55 -13.76 -10.61
C PHE A 85 6.20 -14.29 -9.22
N GLU A 86 4.97 -14.10 -8.76
CA GLU A 86 4.48 -14.55 -7.45
C GLU A 86 4.66 -16.07 -7.28
N ASN A 87 4.32 -16.85 -8.31
CA ASN A 87 4.53 -18.30 -8.31
C ASN A 87 6.02 -18.68 -8.26
N SER A 88 6.90 -17.91 -8.89
CA SER A 88 8.35 -18.17 -8.89
C SER A 88 8.98 -18.01 -7.50
N ILE A 89 8.42 -17.12 -6.66
CA ILE A 89 8.85 -16.89 -5.28
C ILE A 89 8.00 -17.65 -4.27
N GLY A 90 6.95 -18.36 -4.69
CA GLY A 90 6.06 -19.11 -3.81
C GLY A 90 5.15 -18.25 -2.93
N CYS A 91 4.77 -17.07 -3.42
CA CYS A 91 3.80 -16.21 -2.77
C CYS A 91 2.43 -16.44 -3.42
N ASP A 92 1.45 -16.85 -2.62
CA ASP A 92 0.19 -17.40 -3.13
C ASP A 92 -0.99 -16.44 -2.97
N HIS A 93 -0.83 -15.37 -2.19
CA HIS A 93 -1.85 -14.37 -1.90
C HIS A 93 -1.39 -12.98 -2.32
N VAL A 94 -2.33 -12.16 -2.78
CA VAL A 94 -2.05 -10.82 -3.29
C VAL A 94 -3.05 -9.81 -2.74
N PHE A 95 -2.55 -8.64 -2.41
CA PHE A 95 -3.34 -7.49 -1.99
C PHE A 95 -3.22 -6.41 -3.05
N PHE A 96 -4.26 -6.26 -3.86
CA PHE A 96 -4.29 -5.29 -4.93
C PHE A 96 -4.56 -3.90 -4.39
N VAL A 97 -3.79 -2.93 -4.85
CA VAL A 97 -3.95 -1.51 -4.49
C VAL A 97 -4.41 -0.78 -5.73
N GLN A 98 -5.60 -0.18 -5.66
CA GLN A 98 -6.09 0.69 -6.72
C GLN A 98 -5.07 1.81 -6.98
N THR A 99 -4.85 2.07 -8.27
CA THR A 99 -3.94 3.12 -8.72
C THR A 99 -4.71 4.38 -9.08
N ALA A 100 -4.09 5.55 -8.87
CA ALA A 100 -4.61 6.80 -9.40
C ALA A 100 -4.70 6.81 -10.94
N THR A 101 -3.92 5.96 -11.63
CA THR A 101 -3.98 5.77 -13.09
C THR A 101 -5.40 5.45 -13.59
N HIS A 102 -6.18 4.71 -12.81
CA HIS A 102 -7.56 4.35 -13.12
C HIS A 102 -8.58 5.13 -12.26
N GLY A 103 -8.12 6.12 -11.49
CA GLY A 103 -8.96 6.93 -10.62
C GLY A 103 -9.81 6.07 -9.67
N TYR A 104 -11.12 6.32 -9.67
CA TYR A 104 -12.10 5.59 -8.85
C TYR A 104 -12.78 4.43 -9.59
N ASP A 105 -12.37 4.14 -10.83
CA ASP A 105 -12.85 2.96 -11.54
C ASP A 105 -12.09 1.72 -11.03
N LEU A 106 -12.74 0.95 -10.17
CA LEU A 106 -12.19 -0.26 -9.55
C LEU A 106 -12.28 -1.50 -10.46
N THR A 107 -12.78 -1.39 -11.69
CA THR A 107 -13.11 -2.55 -12.54
C THR A 107 -11.88 -3.43 -12.81
N LEU A 108 -10.73 -2.84 -13.19
CA LEU A 108 -9.50 -3.61 -13.42
C LEU A 108 -9.06 -4.37 -12.15
N MET A 109 -9.10 -3.72 -11.00
CA MET A 109 -8.71 -4.32 -9.73
C MET A 109 -9.62 -5.50 -9.38
N ILE A 110 -10.94 -5.28 -9.45
CA ILE A 110 -11.94 -6.32 -9.10
C ILE A 110 -11.88 -7.50 -10.07
N ASP A 111 -11.75 -7.25 -11.38
CA ASP A 111 -11.60 -8.32 -12.36
C ASP A 111 -10.30 -9.11 -12.14
N SER A 112 -9.22 -8.43 -11.74
CA SER A 112 -7.95 -9.09 -11.39
C SER A 112 -8.08 -9.96 -10.14
N MET A 113 -8.78 -9.47 -9.11
CA MET A 113 -9.07 -10.25 -7.90
C MET A 113 -9.88 -11.50 -8.21
N ARG A 114 -10.94 -11.39 -9.04
CA ARG A 114 -11.75 -12.53 -9.48
C ARG A 114 -10.94 -13.57 -10.24
N ALA A 115 -10.01 -13.11 -11.09
CA ALA A 115 -9.14 -13.99 -11.86
C ALA A 115 -8.15 -14.77 -10.97
N VAL A 116 -7.68 -14.18 -9.87
CA VAL A 116 -6.84 -14.87 -8.87
C VAL A 116 -7.69 -15.79 -7.97
N GLY A 117 -8.90 -15.36 -7.61
CA GLY A 117 -9.82 -16.04 -6.71
C GLY A 117 -9.89 -15.39 -5.34
N ASN A 118 -11.10 -15.23 -4.80
CA ASN A 118 -11.39 -14.44 -3.60
C ASN A 118 -10.72 -14.95 -2.31
N GLU A 119 -10.28 -16.20 -2.26
CA GLU A 119 -9.53 -16.74 -1.12
C GLU A 119 -8.07 -16.26 -1.09
N ARG A 120 -7.54 -15.86 -2.25
CA ARG A 120 -6.14 -15.48 -2.44
C ARG A 120 -5.94 -14.01 -2.81
N ALA A 121 -7.02 -13.26 -2.94
CA ALA A 121 -6.98 -11.88 -3.38
C ALA A 121 -7.86 -10.98 -2.51
N LEU A 122 -7.28 -9.87 -2.06
CA LEU A 122 -8.01 -8.75 -1.45
C LEU A 122 -7.68 -7.44 -2.18
N GLY A 123 -8.50 -6.43 -1.96
CA GLY A 123 -8.36 -5.14 -2.63
C GLY A 123 -8.37 -3.95 -1.69
N LEU A 124 -7.74 -2.87 -2.14
CA LEU A 124 -7.82 -1.53 -1.57
C LEU A 124 -8.35 -0.56 -2.62
N ALA A 125 -9.45 0.11 -2.29
CA ALA A 125 -10.13 1.05 -3.16
C ALA A 125 -9.57 2.47 -3.04
N LEU A 126 -9.65 3.22 -4.13
CA LEU A 126 -9.70 4.68 -4.10
C LEU A 126 -11.13 5.08 -4.46
N PHE A 127 -11.74 5.97 -3.69
CA PHE A 127 -13.06 6.53 -3.98
C PHE A 127 -13.20 7.91 -3.33
N ASP A 128 -14.11 8.75 -3.82
CA ASP A 128 -14.42 10.03 -3.16
C ASP A 128 -15.48 9.84 -2.07
N PRO A 129 -15.21 10.19 -0.80
CA PRO A 129 -16.12 9.98 0.31
C PRO A 129 -17.34 10.91 0.27
N ASN A 130 -17.36 11.94 -0.58
CA ASN A 130 -18.52 12.83 -0.74
C ASN A 130 -19.56 12.28 -1.72
N THR A 131 -19.14 11.39 -2.62
CA THR A 131 -20.00 10.81 -3.66
C THR A 131 -20.26 9.31 -3.48
N THR A 132 -19.49 8.66 -2.59
CA THR A 132 -19.60 7.22 -2.31
C THR A 132 -20.54 6.94 -1.15
N SER A 133 -21.52 6.06 -1.36
CA SER A 133 -22.45 5.58 -0.33
C SER A 133 -22.04 4.23 0.27
N HIS A 134 -22.63 3.87 1.43
CA HIS A 134 -22.46 2.54 2.03
C HIS A 134 -22.89 1.37 1.11
N GLU A 135 -23.79 1.61 0.15
CA GLU A 135 -24.20 0.57 -0.81
C GLU A 135 -23.06 0.21 -1.76
N HIS A 136 -22.31 1.20 -2.24
CA HIS A 136 -21.11 0.97 -3.04
C HIS A 136 -20.07 0.15 -2.26
N ILE A 137 -19.84 0.52 -1.00
CA ILE A 137 -18.86 -0.15 -0.14
C ILE A 137 -19.29 -1.58 0.15
N ARG A 138 -20.58 -1.83 0.42
CA ARG A 138 -21.12 -3.19 0.60
C ARG A 138 -20.91 -4.06 -0.64
N ARG A 139 -21.05 -3.48 -1.84
CA ARG A 139 -20.79 -4.19 -3.09
C ARG A 139 -19.31 -4.56 -3.20
N TRP A 140 -18.41 -3.60 -2.97
CA TRP A 140 -16.96 -3.85 -3.02
C TRP A 140 -16.50 -4.84 -1.94
N ASP A 141 -17.13 -4.79 -0.76
CA ASP A 141 -16.88 -5.74 0.32
C ASP A 141 -17.22 -7.18 -0.09
N SER A 142 -18.35 -7.37 -0.80
CA SER A 142 -18.71 -8.68 -1.35
C SER A 142 -17.74 -9.20 -2.42
N GLU A 143 -16.97 -8.31 -3.05
CA GLU A 143 -15.94 -8.64 -4.05
C GLU A 143 -14.56 -8.89 -3.41
N GLY A 144 -14.41 -8.69 -2.09
CA GLY A 144 -13.13 -8.88 -1.39
C GLY A 144 -12.31 -7.61 -1.15
N VAL A 145 -12.86 -6.42 -1.40
CA VAL A 145 -12.20 -5.16 -1.02
C VAL A 145 -12.29 -5.00 0.50
N ARG A 146 -11.17 -4.65 1.14
CA ARG A 146 -11.05 -4.58 2.61
C ARG A 146 -10.40 -3.29 3.09
N ALA A 147 -10.05 -2.38 2.18
CA ALA A 147 -9.38 -1.16 2.55
C ALA A 147 -9.70 0.00 1.60
N VAL A 148 -9.45 1.20 2.08
CA VAL A 148 -9.47 2.43 1.28
C VAL A 148 -8.15 3.17 1.43
N ARG A 149 -7.68 3.83 0.36
CA ARG A 149 -6.53 4.74 0.41
C ARG A 149 -6.96 6.20 0.31
N VAL A 150 -6.51 7.00 1.26
CA VAL A 150 -6.46 8.47 1.17
C VAL A 150 -5.13 8.83 0.51
N ASN A 151 -5.18 9.27 -0.76
CA ASN A 151 -4.00 9.57 -1.56
C ASN A 151 -3.72 11.07 -1.60
N LEU A 152 -2.69 11.52 -0.87
CA LEU A 152 -2.27 12.92 -0.76
C LEU A 152 -1.00 13.22 -1.59
N VAL A 153 -0.37 12.20 -2.17
CA VAL A 153 0.92 12.37 -2.86
C VAL A 153 0.74 12.60 -4.35
N THR A 154 -0.14 11.83 -5.01
CA THR A 154 -0.16 11.76 -6.49
C THR A 154 -0.45 13.08 -7.17
N TYR A 155 -1.34 13.90 -6.62
CA TYR A 155 -1.72 15.19 -7.20
C TYR A 155 -1.11 16.39 -6.45
N GLY A 156 -0.23 16.13 -5.47
CA GLY A 156 0.10 17.11 -4.45
C GLY A 156 -1.07 17.31 -3.47
N ASP A 157 -0.75 17.59 -2.20
CA ASP A 157 -1.74 17.92 -1.18
C ASP A 157 -1.32 19.20 -0.47
N ASP A 158 -2.01 20.29 -0.81
CA ASP A 158 -1.94 21.57 -0.12
C ASP A 158 -3.20 21.81 0.74
N THR A 159 -3.99 20.75 0.98
CA THR A 159 -5.25 20.85 1.74
C THR A 159 -4.97 21.32 3.17
N PRO A 160 -5.67 22.34 3.68
CA PRO A 160 -5.57 22.75 5.07
C PRO A 160 -5.76 21.55 6.02
N ILE A 161 -4.96 21.50 7.09
CA ILE A 161 -4.93 20.31 7.97
C ILE A 161 -6.30 19.97 8.56
N ASP A 162 -7.12 20.96 8.88
CA ASP A 162 -8.47 20.73 9.43
C ASP A 162 -9.44 20.16 8.40
N GLU A 163 -9.29 20.56 7.13
CA GLU A 163 -10.06 20.00 6.02
C GLU A 163 -9.63 18.55 5.74
N LEU A 164 -8.32 18.25 5.80
CA LEU A 164 -7.83 16.88 5.68
C LEU A 164 -8.37 15.98 6.81
N LYS A 165 -8.36 16.46 8.06
CA LYS A 165 -8.94 15.72 9.20
C LYS A 165 -10.43 15.45 8.97
N SER A 166 -11.18 16.43 8.49
CA SER A 166 -12.59 16.28 8.13
C SER A 166 -12.80 15.24 7.03
N GLN A 167 -11.95 15.26 5.99
CA GLN A 167 -12.00 14.28 4.90
C GLN A 167 -11.71 12.86 5.41
N ILE A 168 -10.66 12.68 6.23
CA ILE A 168 -10.34 11.38 6.82
C ILE A 168 -11.51 10.86 7.67
N ASN A 169 -12.13 11.71 8.49
CA ASN A 169 -13.31 11.31 9.27
C ASN A 169 -14.47 10.82 8.38
N LYS A 170 -14.71 11.45 7.21
CA LYS A 170 -15.73 10.96 6.27
C LYS A 170 -15.42 9.56 5.76
N TYR A 171 -14.16 9.27 5.44
CA TYR A 171 -13.76 7.90 5.09
C TYR A 171 -13.99 6.93 6.24
N VAL A 172 -13.57 7.29 7.46
CA VAL A 172 -13.74 6.44 8.64
C VAL A 172 -15.21 6.08 8.87
N GLU A 173 -16.11 7.07 8.83
CA GLU A 173 -17.55 6.84 9.03
C GLU A 173 -18.14 5.88 7.98
N LEU A 174 -17.71 6.00 6.72
CA LEU A 174 -18.17 5.16 5.63
C LEU A 174 -17.71 3.69 5.74
N ILE A 175 -16.47 3.47 6.18
CA ILE A 175 -15.83 2.15 6.13
C ILE A 175 -15.94 1.37 7.45
N LYS A 176 -16.18 2.06 8.57
CA LYS A 176 -16.28 1.46 9.91
C LYS A 176 -17.29 0.32 10.01
N PRO A 177 -18.49 0.36 9.38
CA PRO A 177 -19.43 -0.76 9.44
C PRO A 177 -18.94 -2.06 8.79
N PHE A 178 -17.85 -2.00 8.02
CA PHE A 178 -17.29 -3.12 7.26
C PHE A 178 -15.95 -3.63 7.81
N ASP A 179 -15.45 -3.08 8.93
CA ASP A 179 -14.12 -3.38 9.49
C ASP A 179 -12.97 -3.22 8.47
N TRP A 180 -13.11 -2.26 7.55
CA TRP A 180 -12.09 -1.97 6.55
C TRP A 180 -10.90 -1.20 7.14
N VAL A 181 -9.74 -1.35 6.50
CA VAL A 181 -8.50 -0.65 6.83
C VAL A 181 -8.44 0.69 6.08
N LEU A 182 -7.97 1.74 6.75
CA LEU A 182 -7.65 3.01 6.08
C LEU A 182 -6.14 3.10 5.84
N GLN A 183 -5.73 3.25 4.59
CA GLN A 183 -4.35 3.53 4.22
C GLN A 183 -4.19 5.03 3.94
N LEU A 184 -3.28 5.68 4.65
CA LEU A 184 -2.90 7.06 4.39
C LEU A 184 -1.61 7.09 3.57
N TYR A 185 -1.69 7.53 2.32
CA TYR A 185 -0.52 7.72 1.47
C TYR A 185 -0.15 9.19 1.43
N THR A 186 0.91 9.56 2.17
CA THR A 186 1.26 10.96 2.43
C THR A 186 2.77 11.17 2.64
N LYS A 187 3.21 12.43 2.67
CA LYS A 187 4.60 12.81 2.97
C LYS A 187 4.82 12.87 4.49
N MET A 188 6.09 12.82 4.91
CA MET A 188 6.45 12.79 6.33
C MET A 188 5.98 14.04 7.09
N GLU A 189 6.09 15.21 6.46
CA GLU A 189 5.72 16.50 7.05
C GLU A 189 4.25 16.51 7.47
N ARG A 190 3.38 15.90 6.65
CA ARG A 190 1.95 15.79 6.93
C ARG A 190 1.62 14.81 8.04
N ILE A 191 2.46 13.80 8.27
CA ILE A 191 2.28 12.87 9.40
C ILE A 191 2.48 13.62 10.71
N ALA A 192 3.47 14.51 10.78
CA ALA A 192 3.71 15.33 11.98
C ALA A 192 2.50 16.23 12.28
N GLU A 193 1.87 16.82 11.26
CA GLU A 193 0.66 17.63 11.44
C GLU A 193 -0.59 16.82 11.87
N LEU A 194 -0.59 15.51 11.62
CA LEU A 194 -1.66 14.59 11.99
C LEU A 194 -1.37 13.85 13.31
N GLU A 195 -0.23 14.08 13.96
CA GLU A 195 0.22 13.34 15.13
C GLU A 195 -0.83 13.30 16.26
N ASP A 196 -1.45 14.44 16.56
CA ASP A 196 -2.50 14.53 17.59
C ASP A 196 -3.84 13.92 17.16
N PHE A 197 -4.04 13.74 15.85
CA PHE A 197 -5.30 13.29 15.28
C PHE A 197 -5.36 11.78 15.06
N LEU A 198 -4.28 11.16 14.57
CA LEU A 198 -4.25 9.71 14.28
C LEU A 198 -4.67 8.83 15.48
N PRO A 199 -4.27 9.13 16.75
CA PRO A 199 -4.73 8.36 17.90
C PRO A 199 -6.24 8.42 18.14
N SER A 200 -6.90 9.52 17.74
CA SER A 200 -8.36 9.65 17.87
C SER A 200 -9.11 8.69 16.95
N LEU A 201 -8.53 8.35 15.81
CA LEU A 201 -9.13 7.45 14.82
C LEU A 201 -9.10 5.99 15.28
N VAL A 202 -8.04 5.56 15.97
CA VAL A 202 -7.92 4.14 16.35
C VAL A 202 -8.80 3.75 17.53
N GLN A 203 -9.29 4.72 18.29
CA GLN A 203 -10.33 4.47 19.31
C GLN A 203 -11.63 3.91 18.72
N THR A 204 -11.80 3.99 17.39
CA THR A 204 -12.97 3.47 16.68
C THR A 204 -12.87 2.00 16.25
N SER A 205 -11.84 1.25 16.69
CA SER A 205 -11.46 -0.10 16.23
C SER A 205 -10.96 -0.16 14.78
N LEU A 206 -10.70 1.00 14.17
CA LEU A 206 -10.17 1.10 12.81
C LEU A 206 -8.67 0.82 12.79
N ARG A 207 -8.21 0.03 11.81
CA ARG A 207 -6.77 -0.17 11.55
C ARG A 207 -6.29 0.86 10.55
N ILE A 208 -5.14 1.49 10.83
CA ILE A 208 -4.55 2.52 9.96
C ILE A 208 -3.18 2.06 9.49
N ILE A 209 -2.98 2.13 8.18
CA ILE A 209 -1.69 1.90 7.55
C ILE A 209 -1.18 3.24 7.01
N VAL A 210 0.06 3.61 7.34
CA VAL A 210 0.67 4.84 6.80
C VAL A 210 1.73 4.46 5.76
N THR A 211 1.59 4.98 4.55
CA THR A 211 2.54 4.77 3.46
C THR A 211 3.24 6.07 3.15
N ILE A 212 4.57 6.05 3.21
CA ILE A 212 5.44 7.20 2.92
C ILE A 212 6.27 6.88 1.68
N PRO A 213 6.34 7.77 0.68
CA PRO A 213 7.26 7.61 -0.43
C PRO A 213 8.72 7.86 0.03
N GLY A 214 9.64 6.91 -0.18
CA GLY A 214 11.09 7.11 0.01
C GLY A 214 11.82 6.11 0.92
N SER A 215 13.11 6.38 1.19
CA SER A 215 14.06 5.51 1.93
C SER A 215 14.34 5.98 3.36
N LEU A 216 14.66 5.04 4.27
CA LEU A 216 14.80 5.15 5.74
C LEU A 216 15.93 6.07 6.27
N ASN A 217 16.63 6.81 5.43
CA ASN A 217 17.86 7.50 5.81
C ASN A 217 17.66 8.75 6.70
N CYS A 218 16.42 9.15 6.98
CA CYS A 218 16.11 10.38 7.73
C CYS A 218 15.45 10.17 9.11
N LEU A 219 15.29 8.94 9.60
CA LEU A 219 14.54 8.68 10.84
C LEU A 219 15.40 8.63 12.10
N SER A 220 14.93 9.30 13.17
CA SER A 220 15.41 9.08 14.53
C SER A 220 14.96 7.71 15.08
N THR A 221 15.76 7.12 15.96
CA THR A 221 15.56 5.77 16.51
C THR A 221 14.22 5.57 17.23
N ALA A 222 13.63 6.63 17.78
CA ALA A 222 12.38 6.57 18.53
C ALA A 222 11.17 6.22 17.64
N PHE A 223 11.11 6.74 16.41
CA PHE A 223 9.98 6.52 15.50
C PHE A 223 9.98 5.12 14.86
N LYS A 224 11.17 4.52 14.69
CA LYS A 224 11.34 3.15 14.19
C LYS A 224 10.66 2.10 15.10
N THR A 225 10.47 2.42 16.38
CA THR A 225 9.98 1.48 17.40
C THR A 225 8.44 1.45 17.49
N ALA A 226 7.75 2.54 17.12
CA ALA A 226 6.29 2.62 17.17
C ALA A 226 5.59 1.93 15.98
N VAL A 227 6.31 1.75 14.87
CA VAL A 227 5.78 1.32 13.56
C VAL A 227 5.78 -0.20 13.35
N ILE A 228 6.50 -0.97 14.18
CA ILE A 228 6.81 -2.39 13.92
C ILE A 228 6.06 -3.38 14.84
N HIS A 229 5.31 -2.92 15.84
CA HIS A 229 4.74 -3.86 16.80
C HIS A 229 3.39 -4.47 16.37
N HIS A 230 3.42 -5.78 16.08
CA HIS A 230 2.31 -6.77 15.98
C HIS A 230 1.71 -7.11 14.59
N ALA A 231 2.53 -7.69 13.71
CA ALA A 231 2.08 -8.54 12.59
C ALA A 231 2.00 -10.03 13.01
N HIS A 232 1.37 -10.34 14.15
CA HIS A 232 1.07 -11.71 14.57
C HIS A 232 -0.42 -11.79 14.89
N GLY A 233 -1.20 -12.29 13.94
CA GLY A 233 -2.64 -12.53 14.10
C GLY A 233 -3.53 -11.93 13.00
N ILE A 234 -3.11 -11.99 11.74
CA ILE A 234 -4.06 -12.04 10.61
C ILE A 234 -4.40 -13.51 10.39
#